data_AF-A0A9E2LRH5-F1
#
_entry.id   AF-A0A9E2LRH5-F1
#
_cell.length_a   1.000
_cell.length_b   1.000
_cell.length_c   1.000
_cell.angle_alpha   90.00
_cell.angle_beta   90.00
_cell.angle_gamma   90.00
#
_symmetry.space_group_name_H-M   'P 1'
#
loop_
_entity.id
_entity.type
_entity.pdbx_description
1 polymer ?
#
loop_
_entity_poly.entity_id
_entity_poly.type
_entity_poly.pdbx_seq_one_letter_code
_entity_poly.pdbx_strand_id
1 'polypeptide(L)' 'MINATGAWANQILGLAGLKIGIALSKGSMLITNTRLSERVLNRCRPPASGDIIVPNDTVSILG' A
#
# COMPACT_ATOMS: atom_id res chain seq x y z
N MET A 1 15.23 14.19 -18.75
CA MET A 1 13.91 13.49 -18.76
C MET A 1 13.76 12.74 -17.45
N ILE A 2 12.56 12.74 -16.85
CA ILE A 2 12.27 12.03 -15.59
C ILE A 2 11.09 11.08 -15.84
N ASN A 3 11.22 9.81 -15.43
CA ASN A 3 10.12 8.84 -15.46
C ASN A 3 9.58 8.65 -14.03
N ALA A 4 8.34 9.07 -13.79
CA ALA A 4 7.66 9.01 -12.48
C ALA A 4 6.33 8.24 -12.55
N THR A 5 6.20 7.25 -13.43
CA THR A 5 4.93 6.55 -13.68
C THR A 5 4.69 5.35 -12.76
N GLY A 6 5.34 5.25 -11.60
CA GLY A 6 5.10 4.20 -10.61
C GLY A 6 5.18 2.77 -11.17
N ALA A 7 4.15 1.96 -10.92
CA ALA A 7 4.08 0.56 -11.37
C ALA A 7 4.21 0.37 -12.89
N TRP A 8 3.98 1.43 -13.67
CA TRP A 8 4.07 1.42 -15.14
C TRP A 8 5.47 1.79 -15.67
N ALA A 9 6.45 2.06 -14.80
CA ALA A 9 7.77 2.57 -15.22
C ALA A 9 8.47 1.69 -16.27
N ASN A 10 8.37 0.36 -16.16
CA ASN A 10 8.94 -0.55 -17.16
C ASN A 10 8.24 -0.49 -18.52
N GLN A 11 6.93 -0.23 -18.56
CA GLN A 11 6.20 -0.08 -19.82
C GLN A 11 6.65 1.17 -20.56
N ILE A 12 6.83 2.28 -19.85
CA ILE A 12 7.33 3.54 -20.42
C ILE A 12 8.77 3.40 -20.90
N LEU A 13 9.64 2.76 -20.13
CA LEU A 13 11.02 2.50 -20.55
C LEU A 13 11.11 1.58 -21.76
N GLY A 14 10.17 0.64 -21.91
CA GLY A 14 10.04 -0.21 -23.08
C GLY A 14 9.88 0.56 -24.39
N LEU A 15 9.25 1.74 -24.35
CA LEU A 15 9.14 2.64 -25.53
C LEU A 15 10.50 3.18 -25.99
N ALA A 16 11.48 3.25 -25.07
CA ALA A 16 12.85 3.68 -25.34
C ALA A 16 13.84 2.50 -25.45
N GLY A 17 13.35 1.26 -25.47
CA GLY A 17 14.21 0.05 -25.49
C GLY A 17 14.96 -0.23 -24.18
N LEU A 18 14.60 0.46 -23.09
CA LEU A 18 15.22 0.33 -21.78
C LEU A 18 14.42 -0.61 -20.87
N LYS A 19 15.09 -1.25 -19.89
CA LYS A 19 14.46 -2.12 -18.89
C LYS A 19 15.10 -1.93 -17.52
N ILE A 20 14.29 -1.99 -16.46
CA ILE A 20 14.76 -2.02 -15.08
C ILE A 20 14.10 -3.18 -14.30
N GLY A 21 14.79 -3.74 -13.31
CA GLY A 21 14.21 -4.77 -12.46
C GLY A 21 13.20 -4.16 -11.49
N ILE A 22 11.91 -4.38 -11.70
CA ILE A 22 10.84 -3.98 -10.77
C ILE A 22 10.12 -5.23 -10.29
N ALA A 23 10.04 -5.38 -8.97
CA ALA A 23 9.16 -6.35 -8.32
C ALA A 23 7.89 -5.64 -7.85
N LEU A 24 6.74 -6.00 -8.44
CA LEU A 24 5.43 -5.50 -8.02
C LEU A 24 4.87 -6.41 -6.93
N SER A 25 4.40 -5.82 -5.84
CA SER A 25 3.69 -6.52 -4.77
C SER A 25 2.28 -5.96 -4.64
N LYS A 26 1.31 -6.84 -4.39
CA LYS A 26 -0.09 -6.45 -4.16
C LYS A 26 -0.38 -6.43 -2.66
N GLY A 27 -1.00 -5.34 -2.20
CA GLY A 27 -1.67 -5.26 -0.90
C GLY A 27 -3.17 -5.10 -1.06
N SER A 28 -3.92 -5.51 -0.04
CA SER A 28 -5.36 -5.24 0.09
C SER A 28 -5.60 -4.66 1.48
N MET A 29 -6.68 -3.89 1.63
CA MET A 29 -7.11 -3.37 2.93
C MET A 29 -8.56 -3.79 3.20
N LEU A 30 -8.89 -4.02 4.47
CA LEU A 30 -10.27 -4.25 4.93
C LEU A 30 -10.82 -2.97 5.57
N ILE A 31 -12.10 -2.68 5.38
CA ILE A 31 -12.77 -1.53 6.00
C ILE A 31 -13.95 -2.04 6.83
N THR A 32 -14.04 -1.62 8.08
CA THR A 32 -15.21 -1.86 8.95
C THR A 32 -16.14 -0.66 8.91
N ASN A 33 -17.45 -0.90 8.99
CA ASN A 33 -18.48 0.16 9.02
C ASN A 33 -18.58 0.90 10.36
N THR A 34 -17.73 0.53 11.32
CA THR A 34 -17.62 1.15 12.64
C THR A 34 -16.16 1.37 12.99
N ARG A 35 -15.92 2.38 13.82
CA ARG A 35 -14.60 2.68 14.39
C ARG A 35 -14.29 1.69 15.52
N LEU A 36 -13.25 0.87 15.33
CA LEU A 36 -12.81 -0.12 16.32
C LEU A 36 -11.91 0.47 17.42
N SER A 37 -11.23 1.59 17.13
CA SER A 37 -10.32 2.26 18.08
C SER A 37 -10.29 3.77 17.87
N GLU A 38 -9.99 4.54 18.91
CA GLU A 38 -9.81 6.00 18.79
C GLU A 38 -8.43 6.39 18.27
N ARG A 39 -7.45 5.49 18.43
CA ARG A 39 -6.04 5.68 18.03
C ARG A 39 -5.60 4.58 17.08
N VAL A 40 -4.49 4.82 16.41
CA VAL A 40 -3.80 3.79 15.62
C VAL A 40 -3.37 2.66 16.56
N LEU A 41 -3.74 1.43 16.22
CA LEU A 41 -3.24 0.24 16.88
C LEU A 41 -2.23 -0.43 15.95
N ASN A 42 -1.00 -0.58 16.42
CA ASN A 42 0.07 -1.29 15.72
C ASN A 42 0.50 -2.47 16.60
N ARG A 43 0.64 -3.67 16.02
CA ARG A 43 1.12 -4.86 16.74
C ARG A 43 2.60 -4.80 17.13
N CYS A 44 3.34 -3.78 16.68
CA CYS A 44 4.73 -3.50 17.07
C CYS A 44 5.67 -4.73 16.92
N ARG A 45 5.45 -5.50 15.87
CA ARG A 45 6.25 -6.67 15.44
C ARG A 45 6.71 -6.46 14.00
N PRO A 46 7.61 -7.30 13.45
CA PRO A 46 7.90 -7.27 12.02
C PRO A 46 6.61 -7.31 11.18
N PRO A 47 6.48 -6.44 10.14
CA PRO A 47 5.22 -6.28 9.42
C PRO A 47 4.71 -7.57 8.78
N ALA A 48 3.41 -7.81 8.95
CA ALA A 48 2.63 -8.81 8.25
C ALA A 48 1.18 -8.32 8.12
N SER A 49 0.34 -9.08 7.43
CA SER A 49 -1.04 -8.70 7.16
C SER A 49 -1.86 -8.54 8.45
N GLY A 50 -2.65 -7.48 8.53
CA GLY A 50 -3.57 -7.20 9.64
C GLY A 50 -2.88 -6.71 10.92
N ASP A 51 -1.68 -6.14 10.80
CA ASP A 51 -0.89 -5.68 11.94
C ASP A 51 -1.14 -4.22 12.32
N ILE A 52 -1.87 -3.47 11.49
CA ILE A 52 -2.25 -2.09 11.78
C ILE A 52 -3.75 -1.88 11.63
N ILE A 53 -4.33 -1.18 12.61
CA ILE A 53 -5.68 -0.64 12.56
C ILE A 53 -5.57 0.87 12.61
N VAL A 54 -6.01 1.53 11.55
CA VAL A 54 -6.02 2.99 11.46
C VAL A 54 -7.48 3.46 11.49
N PRO A 55 -7.88 4.23 12.50
CA PRO A 55 -9.22 4.76 12.53
C PRO A 55 -9.36 5.97 11.60
N ASN A 56 -10.47 6.06 10.88
CA ASN A 56 -10.78 7.15 9.96
C ASN A 56 -12.26 7.52 10.08
N ASP A 57 -12.56 8.70 10.62
CA ASP A 57 -13.95 9.17 10.87
C ASP A 57 -14.85 8.12 11.56
N THR A 58 -15.82 7.51 10.89
CA THR A 58 -16.70 6.49 11.50
C THR A 58 -16.25 5.05 11.22
N VAL A 59 -15.15 4.85 10.49
CA VAL A 59 -14.67 3.54 10.04
C VAL A 59 -13.30 3.17 10.62
N SER A 60 -12.88 1.93 10.43
CA SER A 60 -11.49 1.51 10.65
C SER A 60 -10.95 0.79 9.42
N ILE A 61 -9.69 1.08 9.10
CA ILE A 61 -8.94 0.48 8.01
C ILE A 61 -7.98 -0.54 8.62
N LEU A 62 -8.06 -1.78 8.15
CA LEU A 62 -7.16 -2.87 8.53
C LEU A 62 -6.15 -3.12 7.41
N GLY A 63 -4.87 -3.10 7.77
CA GLY A 63 -3.74 -3.40 6.89
C GLY A 63 -2.82 -4.44 7.51
#